data_AF-A0A1B1B256-F1
#
_entry.id   AF-A0A1B1B256-F1
#
_cell.length_a   1.000
_cell.length_b   1.000
_cell.length_c   1.000
_cell.angle_alpha   90.00
_cell.angle_beta   90.00
_cell.angle_gamma   90.00
#
_symmetry.space_group_name_H-M   'P 1'
#
loop_
_entity.id
_entity.type
_entity.pdbx_description
1 polymer ?
#
loop_
_entity_poly.entity_id
_entity_poly.type
_entity_poly.pdbx_seq_one_letter_code
_entity_poly.pdbx_strand_id
1 'polypeptide(L)'
;MEVHWLSGDRWQDLAKELRSGSWHVLHFVCHGGFDEDRNSGYIHLSGDDGAARPLHANDFERLIADSGNLRLIVLNACESAVSRSEEAFRSTAANLVHAGVPAVVAMQYEITDEAALIFSSAFYEHIADGRPVDRAVTLAREEVKMRLGSLEWATPVLLLASDETQIFDPKPQERQPPGSLRLLAEVGSCSHVALGPSNLLAAACANGVVRIFDGTDGRPVSQCMPVQREEPLRVAWSPWRRHVASRHLDGTVIVWDLQTEVPVRVIGAGGHDDGLAFSANGRWLALTVGDHVHVYDVRGARVRDLPVRPPEEAGPGRPGQPGNLGPIAFAPGDRHVVVACGDGLVRQLDVQGRLVMTWPHPQPVLSLAFTDDLLATGCLDGRVRLWSWEGQLLRRTDHGRPATQLAFSAGVRALAVADDEGVVAIRDLDTWKATIAARLASRPVGLAFLEGGTGLVTGTREGVVESWSLTG
;
A
#
# COMPACT_ATOMS: atom_id res chain seq x y z
N MET A 1 1.95 -12.72 -4.67
CA MET A 1 0.77 -13.29 -3.96
C MET A 1 -0.30 -12.21 -3.92
N GLU A 2 -1.56 -12.54 -4.19
CA GLU A 2 -2.70 -11.61 -4.06
C GLU A 2 -3.46 -11.94 -2.77
N VAL A 3 -3.80 -10.91 -1.98
CA VAL A 3 -4.45 -11.08 -0.67
C VAL A 3 -5.85 -10.47 -0.73
N HIS A 4 -6.85 -11.26 -0.36
CA HIS A 4 -8.24 -10.83 -0.27
C HIS A 4 -8.71 -10.97 1.18
N TRP A 5 -9.22 -9.88 1.74
CA TRP A 5 -9.80 -9.88 3.07
C TRP A 5 -11.28 -10.25 2.98
N LEU A 6 -11.71 -11.21 3.80
CA LEU A 6 -13.12 -11.56 3.90
C LEU A 6 -13.90 -10.36 4.47
N SER A 7 -14.98 -9.97 3.80
CA SER A 7 -15.77 -8.78 4.15
C SER A 7 -16.68 -8.97 5.36
N GLY A 8 -16.89 -10.22 5.80
CA GLY A 8 -17.64 -10.61 6.98
C GLY A 8 -16.89 -11.64 7.81
N ASP A 9 -17.40 -11.91 9.01
CA ASP A 9 -16.79 -12.76 10.03
C ASP A 9 -17.66 -13.98 10.39
N ARG A 10 -18.69 -14.26 9.58
CA ARG A 10 -19.61 -15.39 9.75
C ARG A 10 -19.25 -16.54 8.83
N TRP A 11 -19.66 -17.76 9.19
CA TRP A 11 -19.39 -18.94 8.39
C TRP A 11 -20.04 -18.88 7.00
N GLN A 12 -21.20 -18.23 6.86
CA GLN A 12 -21.88 -18.08 5.56
C GLN A 12 -21.07 -17.22 4.60
N ASP A 13 -20.40 -16.18 5.11
CA ASP A 13 -19.56 -15.27 4.32
C ASP A 13 -18.34 -16.03 3.80
N LEU A 14 -17.69 -16.82 4.68
CA LEU A 14 -16.59 -17.72 4.30
C LEU A 14 -17.02 -18.77 3.27
N ALA A 15 -18.14 -19.46 3.51
CA ALA A 15 -18.65 -20.49 2.62
C ALA A 15 -19.03 -19.92 1.24
N LYS A 16 -19.52 -18.68 1.20
CA LYS A 16 -19.83 -17.98 -0.05
C LYS A 16 -18.55 -17.71 -0.85
N GLU A 17 -17.54 -17.12 -0.22
CA GLU A 17 -16.28 -16.80 -0.91
C GLU A 17 -15.57 -18.06 -1.41
N LEU A 18 -15.50 -19.10 -0.59
CA LEU A 18 -14.88 -20.37 -0.97
C LEU A 18 -15.55 -21.02 -2.19
N ARG A 19 -16.87 -20.86 -2.36
CA ARG A 19 -17.59 -21.35 -3.56
C ARG A 19 -17.41 -20.48 -4.80
N SER A 20 -17.23 -19.17 -4.63
CA SER A 20 -17.16 -18.23 -5.77
C SER A 20 -15.76 -18.01 -6.31
N GLY A 21 -14.71 -18.30 -5.54
CA GLY A 21 -13.32 -18.04 -5.90
C GLY A 21 -12.47 -19.29 -6.07
N SER A 22 -11.38 -19.15 -6.83
CA SER A 22 -10.32 -20.15 -6.90
C SER A 22 -9.20 -19.78 -5.92
N TRP A 23 -9.36 -20.18 -4.66
CA TRP A 23 -8.44 -19.84 -3.59
C TRP A 23 -7.37 -20.90 -3.43
N HIS A 24 -6.11 -20.48 -3.27
CA HIS A 24 -4.98 -21.37 -3.03
C HIS A 24 -4.54 -21.39 -1.55
N VAL A 25 -4.79 -20.30 -0.83
CA VAL A 25 -4.42 -20.12 0.56
C VAL A 25 -5.62 -19.57 1.33
N LEU A 26 -5.92 -20.15 2.50
CA LEU A 26 -6.84 -19.57 3.47
C LEU A 26 -6.08 -19.25 4.77
N HIS A 27 -6.06 -17.99 5.19
CA HIS A 27 -5.45 -17.57 6.45
C HIS A 27 -6.55 -17.12 7.41
N PHE A 28 -6.65 -17.79 8.56
CA PHE A 28 -7.57 -17.50 9.62
C PHE A 28 -6.85 -16.93 10.85
N VAL A 29 -7.31 -15.77 11.33
CA VAL A 29 -6.86 -15.15 12.58
C VAL A 29 -8.07 -15.03 13.51
N CYS A 30 -8.10 -15.83 14.57
CA CYS A 30 -9.25 -15.86 15.49
C CYS A 30 -8.89 -16.52 16.82
N HIS A 31 -9.79 -16.45 17.78
CA HIS A 31 -9.72 -17.31 18.96
C HIS A 31 -10.11 -18.75 18.58
N GLY A 32 -9.38 -19.72 19.13
CA GLY A 32 -9.65 -21.14 18.97
C GLY A 32 -9.43 -21.87 20.29
N GLY A 33 -9.78 -23.15 20.30
CA GLY A 33 -9.60 -24.01 21.46
C GLY A 33 -9.92 -25.46 21.14
N PHE A 34 -9.94 -26.28 22.19
CA PHE A 34 -10.30 -27.69 22.12
C PHE A 34 -11.50 -27.98 23.02
N ASP A 35 -12.53 -28.63 22.49
CA ASP A 35 -13.70 -29.09 23.25
C ASP A 35 -13.48 -30.54 23.66
N GLU A 36 -13.29 -30.78 24.97
CA GLU A 36 -13.03 -32.12 25.52
C GLU A 36 -14.25 -33.04 25.45
N ASP A 37 -15.46 -32.50 25.60
CA ASP A 37 -16.71 -33.28 25.55
C ASP A 37 -16.98 -33.79 24.14
N ARG A 38 -16.68 -32.96 23.14
CA ARG A 38 -16.82 -33.32 21.71
C ARG A 38 -15.57 -33.97 21.12
N ASN A 39 -14.47 -33.97 21.87
CA ASN A 39 -13.14 -34.40 21.44
C ASN A 39 -12.78 -33.80 20.05
N SER A 40 -12.92 -32.47 19.93
CA SER A 40 -12.82 -31.73 18.67
C SER A 40 -12.30 -30.32 18.87
N GLY A 41 -11.29 -29.93 18.07
CA GLY A 41 -10.86 -28.54 17.96
C GLY A 41 -11.94 -27.63 17.36
N TYR A 42 -11.92 -26.35 17.72
CA TYR A 42 -12.83 -25.35 17.17
C TYR A 42 -12.15 -24.00 16.97
N ILE A 43 -12.75 -23.19 16.09
CA ILE A 43 -12.44 -21.77 15.91
C ILE A 43 -13.70 -20.95 16.15
N HIS A 44 -13.56 -19.70 16.59
CA HIS A 44 -14.70 -18.80 16.77
C HIS A 44 -15.02 -18.00 15.51
N LEU A 45 -16.30 -17.96 15.16
CA LEU A 45 -16.89 -17.10 14.13
C LEU A 45 -18.06 -16.30 14.71
N SER A 46 -18.46 -15.23 14.04
CA SER A 46 -19.62 -14.44 14.48
C SER A 46 -20.94 -15.11 14.09
N GLY A 47 -21.90 -15.10 15.02
CA GLY A 47 -23.30 -15.45 14.78
C GLY A 47 -24.10 -14.28 14.21
N ASP A 48 -25.35 -14.53 13.80
CA ASP A 48 -26.26 -13.48 13.29
C ASP A 48 -26.60 -12.40 14.34
N ASP A 49 -26.41 -12.74 15.61
CA ASP A 49 -26.55 -11.88 16.79
C ASP A 49 -25.24 -11.16 17.18
N GLY A 50 -24.16 -11.37 16.44
CA GLY A 50 -22.82 -10.85 16.76
C GLY A 50 -22.11 -11.59 17.90
N ALA A 51 -22.70 -12.67 18.44
CA ALA A 51 -22.06 -13.48 19.46
C ALA A 51 -21.03 -14.43 18.85
N ALA A 52 -19.94 -14.70 19.56
CA ALA A 52 -18.95 -15.67 19.13
C ALA A 52 -19.53 -17.11 19.20
N ARG A 53 -19.47 -17.85 18.10
CA ARG A 53 -19.96 -19.22 17.98
C ARG A 53 -18.82 -20.14 17.54
N PRO A 54 -18.64 -21.30 18.20
CA PRO A 54 -17.62 -22.26 17.80
C PRO A 54 -18.02 -22.94 16.48
N LEU A 55 -17.11 -22.90 15.50
CA LEU A 55 -17.11 -23.78 14.34
C LEU A 55 -16.12 -24.91 14.62
N HIS A 56 -16.65 -26.11 14.84
CA HIS A 56 -15.83 -27.29 15.12
C HIS A 56 -15.16 -27.81 13.85
N ALA A 57 -14.05 -28.52 14.04
CA ALA A 57 -13.21 -29.01 12.95
C ALA A 57 -13.98 -29.81 11.89
N ASN A 58 -14.96 -30.64 12.28
CA ASN A 58 -15.76 -31.44 11.34
C ASN A 58 -16.70 -30.58 10.47
N ASP A 59 -17.24 -29.49 11.04
CA ASP A 59 -18.07 -28.55 10.29
C ASP A 59 -17.21 -27.67 9.38
N PHE A 60 -15.99 -27.35 9.82
CA PHE A 60 -15.03 -26.62 9.01
C PHE A 60 -14.56 -27.44 7.82
N GLU A 61 -14.27 -28.74 8.00
CA GLU A 61 -13.99 -29.68 6.91
C GLU A 61 -15.10 -29.66 5.85
N ARG A 62 -16.37 -29.77 6.26
CA ARG A 62 -17.51 -29.73 5.33
C ARG A 62 -17.60 -28.43 4.55
N LEU A 63 -17.19 -27.33 5.17
CA LEU A 63 -17.21 -26.01 4.57
C LEU A 63 -16.12 -25.84 3.50
N ILE A 64 -14.97 -26.52 3.65
CA ILE A 64 -13.87 -26.46 2.69
C ILE A 64 -13.86 -27.63 1.69
N ALA A 65 -14.67 -28.67 1.88
CA ALA A 65 -14.68 -29.87 1.04
C ALA A 65 -14.84 -29.59 -0.47
N ASP A 66 -15.59 -28.54 -0.82
CA ASP A 66 -15.82 -28.14 -2.22
C ASP A 66 -14.75 -27.15 -2.76
N SER A 67 -13.78 -26.77 -1.93
CA SER A 67 -12.75 -25.76 -2.23
C SER A 67 -11.49 -26.38 -2.85
N GLY A 68 -11.66 -27.17 -3.92
CA GLY A 68 -10.63 -28.08 -4.47
C GLY A 68 -9.31 -27.48 -4.95
N ASN A 69 -9.11 -26.16 -4.83
CA ASN A 69 -7.87 -25.46 -5.18
C ASN A 69 -7.04 -25.06 -3.95
N LEU A 70 -7.56 -25.24 -2.72
CA LEU A 70 -6.83 -24.91 -1.51
C LEU A 70 -5.60 -25.81 -1.34
N ARG A 71 -4.44 -25.18 -1.21
CA ARG A 71 -3.15 -25.85 -1.02
C ARG A 71 -2.58 -25.65 0.38
N LEU A 72 -2.94 -24.53 1.01
CA LEU A 72 -2.42 -24.12 2.30
C LEU A 72 -3.51 -23.50 3.16
N ILE A 73 -3.62 -23.93 4.41
CA ILE A 73 -4.39 -23.22 5.43
C ILE A 73 -3.45 -22.77 6.54
N VAL A 74 -3.57 -21.52 6.97
CA VAL A 74 -2.85 -20.97 8.13
C VAL A 74 -3.86 -20.63 9.21
N LEU A 75 -3.80 -21.33 10.33
CA LEU A 75 -4.62 -21.12 11.51
C LEU A 75 -3.80 -20.38 12.57
N ASN A 76 -3.80 -19.06 12.51
CA ASN A 76 -3.35 -18.22 13.62
C ASN A 76 -4.45 -18.17 14.69
N ALA A 77 -4.71 -19.32 15.31
CA ALA A 77 -5.71 -19.50 16.36
C ALA A 77 -5.14 -20.40 17.46
N CYS A 78 -5.28 -19.97 18.72
CA CYS A 78 -4.74 -20.68 19.88
C CYS A 78 -5.20 -22.14 19.92
N GLU A 79 -4.29 -23.03 20.29
CA GLU A 79 -4.52 -24.49 20.47
C GLU A 79 -5.10 -25.24 19.25
N SER A 80 -5.08 -24.66 18.06
CA SER A 80 -5.60 -25.28 16.83
C SER A 80 -4.86 -26.56 16.38
N ALA A 81 -3.66 -26.81 16.91
CA ALA A 81 -2.88 -28.02 16.67
C ALA A 81 -2.85 -29.02 17.85
N VAL A 82 -3.54 -28.74 18.96
CA VAL A 82 -3.52 -29.60 20.15
C VAL A 82 -4.37 -30.87 19.92
N SER A 83 -3.80 -32.04 20.21
CA SER A 83 -4.53 -33.31 20.37
C SER A 83 -4.18 -33.89 21.75
N ARG A 84 -5.17 -34.03 22.64
CA ARG A 84 -4.97 -34.52 24.02
C ARG A 84 -5.31 -36.01 24.21
N SER A 85 -5.64 -36.73 23.15
CA SER A 85 -5.95 -38.18 23.20
C SER A 85 -4.90 -39.02 22.45
N GLU A 86 -4.79 -40.31 22.77
CA GLU A 86 -3.91 -41.28 22.06
C GLU A 86 -4.22 -41.39 20.55
N GLU A 87 -5.35 -40.86 20.09
CA GLU A 87 -5.67 -40.70 18.68
C GLU A 87 -5.05 -39.39 18.15
N ALA A 88 -3.97 -39.51 17.38
CA ALA A 88 -3.17 -38.40 16.84
C ALA A 88 -3.89 -37.47 15.83
N PHE A 89 -5.20 -37.63 15.60
CA PHE A 89 -5.92 -37.10 14.43
C PHE A 89 -7.12 -36.19 14.75
N ARG A 90 -7.18 -35.48 15.88
CA ARG A 90 -8.41 -34.73 16.28
C ARG A 90 -8.26 -33.22 16.48
N SER A 91 -7.08 -32.65 16.21
CA SER A 91 -6.92 -31.20 16.18
C SER A 91 -7.60 -30.62 14.92
N THR A 92 -7.97 -29.34 14.95
CA THR A 92 -8.53 -28.65 13.77
C THR A 92 -7.60 -28.79 12.57
N ALA A 93 -6.28 -28.65 12.80
CA ALA A 93 -5.29 -28.80 11.74
C ALA A 93 -5.21 -30.22 11.17
N ALA A 94 -5.25 -31.25 12.02
CA ALA A 94 -5.20 -32.65 11.58
C ALA A 94 -6.42 -33.02 10.72
N ASN A 95 -7.62 -32.54 11.11
CA ASN A 95 -8.84 -32.77 10.33
C ASN A 95 -8.78 -32.12 8.95
N LEU A 96 -8.23 -30.90 8.85
CA LEU A 96 -8.10 -30.22 7.55
C LEU A 96 -7.11 -30.93 6.61
N VAL A 97 -6.00 -31.46 7.16
CA VAL A 97 -5.08 -32.30 6.40
C VAL A 97 -5.77 -33.60 5.94
N HIS A 98 -6.56 -34.23 6.81
CA HIS A 98 -7.35 -35.42 6.47
C HIS A 98 -8.40 -35.13 5.38
N ALA A 99 -8.97 -33.93 5.37
CA ALA A 99 -9.90 -33.43 4.36
C ALA A 99 -9.24 -33.16 2.99
N GLY A 100 -7.93 -33.38 2.87
CA GLY A 100 -7.20 -33.26 1.60
C GLY A 100 -6.47 -31.93 1.40
N VAL A 101 -6.37 -31.08 2.42
CA VAL A 101 -5.55 -29.86 2.35
C VAL A 101 -4.07 -30.25 2.41
N PRO A 102 -3.26 -29.94 1.37
CA PRO A 102 -1.86 -30.38 1.30
C PRO A 102 -1.00 -29.95 2.49
N ALA A 103 -1.16 -28.72 2.98
CA ALA A 103 -0.42 -28.20 4.12
C ALA A 103 -1.29 -27.35 5.04
N VAL A 104 -1.11 -27.52 6.35
CA VAL A 104 -1.77 -26.70 7.38
C VAL A 104 -0.72 -26.21 8.37
N VAL A 105 -0.62 -24.89 8.52
CA VAL A 105 0.12 -24.25 9.61
C VAL A 105 -0.86 -23.92 10.73
N ALA A 106 -0.59 -24.31 11.96
CA ALA A 106 -1.48 -24.12 13.09
C ALA A 106 -0.71 -23.83 14.38
N MET A 107 -1.38 -23.35 15.43
CA MET A 107 -0.72 -23.00 16.70
C MET A 107 -0.93 -24.11 17.73
N GLN A 108 0.16 -24.64 18.29
CA GLN A 108 0.09 -25.66 19.35
C GLN A 108 -0.04 -25.08 20.76
N TYR A 109 0.24 -23.77 20.92
CA TYR A 109 0.11 -23.00 22.16
C TYR A 109 -0.61 -21.67 21.85
N GLU A 110 -0.86 -20.87 22.88
CA GLU A 110 -1.22 -19.46 22.71
C GLU A 110 -0.07 -18.70 22.04
N ILE A 111 -0.42 -17.74 21.18
CA ILE A 111 0.52 -16.87 20.46
C ILE A 111 0.07 -15.42 20.62
N THR A 112 1.01 -14.52 20.87
CA THR A 112 0.72 -13.08 20.90
C THR A 112 0.50 -12.53 19.49
N ASP A 113 -0.25 -11.42 19.37
CA ASP A 113 -0.46 -10.73 18.09
C ASP A 113 0.87 -10.31 17.43
N GLU A 114 1.86 -9.89 18.23
CA GLU A 114 3.19 -9.51 17.76
C GLU A 114 3.95 -10.71 17.16
N ALA A 115 3.98 -11.84 17.87
CA ALA A 115 4.62 -13.06 17.37
C ALA A 115 3.91 -13.62 16.14
N ALA A 116 2.57 -13.58 16.12
CA ALA A 116 1.77 -14.01 14.98
C ALA A 116 2.03 -13.15 13.74
N LEU A 117 2.14 -11.82 13.90
CA LEU A 117 2.44 -10.90 12.81
C LEU A 117 3.85 -11.12 12.24
N ILE A 118 4.87 -11.23 13.10
CA ILE A 118 6.26 -11.52 12.68
C ILE A 118 6.32 -12.85 11.92
N PHE A 119 5.71 -13.90 12.49
CA PHE A 119 5.68 -15.22 11.86
C PHE A 119 5.00 -15.18 10.49
N SER A 120 3.79 -14.64 10.40
CA SER A 120 3.03 -14.64 9.16
C SER A 120 3.71 -13.81 8.07
N SER A 121 4.30 -12.65 8.39
CA SER A 121 5.06 -11.85 7.43
C SER A 121 6.23 -12.64 6.85
N ALA A 122 7.11 -13.16 7.72
CA ALA A 122 8.29 -13.92 7.30
C ALA A 122 7.93 -15.20 6.52
N PHE A 123 6.88 -15.90 6.97
CA PHE A 123 6.40 -17.11 6.33
C PHE A 123 5.93 -16.84 4.90
N TYR A 124 5.08 -15.82 4.70
CA TYR A 124 4.57 -15.51 3.36
C TYR A 124 5.63 -14.90 2.43
N GLU A 125 6.61 -14.16 2.95
CA GLU A 125 7.77 -13.72 2.17
C GLU A 125 8.52 -14.92 1.59
N HIS A 126 8.78 -15.95 2.41
CA HIS A 126 9.45 -17.16 1.96
C HIS A 126 8.62 -18.03 1.01
N ILE A 127 7.30 -18.08 1.18
CA ILE A 127 6.41 -18.71 0.20
C ILE A 127 6.43 -17.95 -1.13
N ALA A 128 6.43 -16.61 -1.09
CA ALA A 128 6.49 -15.78 -2.30
C ALA A 128 7.84 -15.91 -3.05
N ASP A 129 8.93 -16.18 -2.34
CA ASP A 129 10.23 -16.54 -2.90
C ASP A 129 10.26 -17.94 -3.58
N GLY A 130 9.15 -18.69 -3.51
CA GLY A 130 9.05 -20.04 -4.05
C GLY A 130 9.73 -21.12 -3.20
N ARG A 131 10.00 -20.83 -1.92
CA ARG A 131 10.59 -21.83 -1.01
C ARG A 131 9.55 -22.90 -0.65
N PRO A 132 10.00 -24.14 -0.40
CA PRO A 132 9.18 -25.17 0.23
C PRO A 132 8.54 -24.70 1.54
N VAL A 133 7.32 -25.17 1.83
CA VAL A 133 6.52 -24.71 2.98
C VAL A 133 7.18 -25.03 4.33
N ASP A 134 7.86 -26.17 4.44
CA ASP A 134 8.62 -26.56 5.63
C ASP A 134 9.80 -25.62 5.89
N ARG A 135 10.49 -25.21 4.81
CA ARG A 135 11.58 -24.23 4.91
C ARG A 135 11.06 -22.85 5.27
N ALA A 136 9.93 -22.44 4.70
CA ALA A 136 9.29 -21.17 5.03
C ALA A 136 8.89 -21.11 6.51
N VAL A 137 8.26 -22.16 7.05
CA VAL A 137 7.93 -22.24 8.50
C VAL A 137 9.20 -22.19 9.35
N THR A 138 10.24 -22.94 8.97
CA THR A 138 11.50 -22.97 9.73
C THR A 138 12.13 -21.58 9.85
N LEU A 139 12.25 -20.86 8.73
CA LEU A 139 12.85 -19.53 8.71
C LEU A 139 11.98 -18.49 9.43
N ALA A 140 10.65 -18.57 9.28
CA ALA A 140 9.74 -17.69 10.00
C ALA A 140 9.84 -17.86 11.53
N ARG A 141 9.98 -19.10 12.00
CA ARG A 141 10.24 -19.38 13.43
C ARG A 141 11.59 -18.82 13.88
N GLU A 142 12.64 -18.95 13.06
CA GLU A 142 13.95 -18.34 13.37
C GLU A 142 13.83 -16.82 13.55
N GLU A 143 13.01 -16.15 12.73
CA GLU A 143 12.79 -14.71 12.84
C GLU A 143 12.04 -14.30 14.11
N VAL A 144 10.97 -15.01 14.48
CA VAL A 144 10.28 -14.82 15.77
C VAL A 144 11.29 -14.97 16.93
N LYS A 145 12.13 -16.02 16.88
CA LYS A 145 13.16 -16.27 17.89
C LYS A 145 14.18 -15.12 17.97
N MET A 146 14.64 -14.61 16.84
CA MET A 146 15.65 -13.55 16.80
C MET A 146 15.09 -12.20 17.24
N ARG A 147 13.85 -11.87 16.90
CA ARG A 147 13.23 -10.57 17.22
C ARG A 147 12.69 -10.49 18.64
N LEU A 148 12.03 -11.56 19.13
CA LEU A 148 11.36 -11.54 20.42
C LEU A 148 12.14 -12.24 21.53
N GLY A 149 13.01 -13.20 21.20
CA GLY A 149 13.72 -14.02 22.19
C GLY A 149 12.80 -14.88 23.08
N SER A 150 11.49 -14.94 22.78
CA SER A 150 10.49 -15.72 23.53
C SER A 150 10.43 -17.17 23.05
N LEU A 151 9.76 -18.06 23.79
CA LEU A 151 9.51 -19.45 23.36
C LEU A 151 8.40 -19.57 22.31
N GLU A 152 7.76 -18.46 21.93
CA GLU A 152 6.64 -18.45 20.97
C GLU A 152 7.05 -18.86 19.55
N TRP A 153 8.36 -18.84 19.23
CA TRP A 153 8.85 -19.40 17.97
C TRP A 153 8.50 -20.89 17.81
N ALA A 154 8.28 -21.62 18.90
CA ALA A 154 7.88 -23.02 18.86
C ALA A 154 6.37 -23.20 18.63
N THR A 155 5.56 -22.14 18.76
CA THR A 155 4.09 -22.22 18.72
C THR A 155 3.52 -22.60 17.35
N PRO A 156 3.94 -22.00 16.22
CA PRO A 156 3.45 -22.39 14.90
C PRO A 156 3.98 -23.78 14.55
N VAL A 157 3.14 -24.71 14.11
CA VAL A 157 3.49 -26.06 13.65
C VAL A 157 2.95 -26.31 12.25
N LEU A 158 3.66 -27.13 11.49
CA LEU A 158 3.29 -27.52 10.14
C LEU A 158 2.82 -28.97 10.15
N LEU A 159 1.64 -29.22 9.60
CA LEU A 159 1.12 -30.54 9.27
C LEU A 159 1.01 -30.65 7.75
N LEU A 160 1.40 -31.80 7.21
CA LEU A 160 1.38 -32.08 5.78
C LEU A 160 0.54 -33.33 5.50
N ALA A 161 -0.18 -33.33 4.38
CA ALA A 161 -0.94 -34.50 3.92
C ALA A 161 -0.06 -35.59 3.30
N SER A 162 1.14 -35.21 2.85
CA SER A 162 2.14 -36.06 2.22
C SER A 162 3.55 -35.53 2.51
N ASP A 163 4.58 -36.22 2.01
CA ASP A 163 5.97 -35.74 2.10
C ASP A 163 6.28 -34.60 1.10
N GLU A 164 5.29 -34.12 0.33
CA GLU A 164 5.45 -33.02 -0.63
C GLU A 164 5.44 -31.67 0.08
N THR A 165 6.60 -31.00 0.11
CA THR A 165 6.76 -29.69 0.75
C THR A 165 6.69 -28.52 -0.23
N GLN A 166 6.81 -28.78 -1.55
CA GLN A 166 6.69 -27.76 -2.59
C GLN A 166 5.24 -27.67 -3.09
N ILE A 167 4.40 -27.01 -2.31
CA ILE A 167 2.96 -26.89 -2.63
C ILE A 167 2.63 -25.73 -3.60
N PHE A 168 3.59 -24.83 -3.83
CA PHE A 168 3.47 -23.74 -4.80
C PHE A 168 4.63 -23.78 -5.79
N ASP A 169 4.36 -23.50 -7.06
CA ASP A 169 5.39 -23.20 -8.05
C ASP A 169 5.13 -21.78 -8.56
N PRO A 170 5.49 -20.74 -7.78
CA PRO A 170 5.35 -19.39 -8.26
C PRO A 170 6.33 -19.25 -9.43
N LYS A 171 5.78 -19.08 -10.64
CA LYS A 171 6.60 -18.79 -11.82
C LYS A 171 7.55 -17.64 -11.46
N PRO A 172 8.88 -17.83 -11.55
CA PRO A 172 9.80 -16.73 -11.34
C PRO A 172 9.37 -15.60 -12.26
N GLN A 173 9.00 -14.44 -11.72
CA GLN A 173 8.97 -13.24 -12.53
C GLN A 173 10.37 -13.11 -13.11
N GLU A 174 10.50 -13.14 -14.44
CA GLU A 174 11.77 -12.94 -15.12
C GLU A 174 12.40 -11.66 -14.58
N ARG A 175 13.42 -11.80 -13.72
CA ARG A 175 14.15 -10.66 -13.20
C ARG A 175 14.92 -10.07 -14.35
N GLN A 176 14.54 -8.85 -14.68
CA GLN A 176 15.15 -8.07 -15.73
C GLN A 176 16.63 -7.80 -15.42
N PRO A 177 17.52 -7.92 -16.41
CA PRO A 177 18.91 -7.51 -16.24
C PRO A 177 18.98 -6.04 -15.78
N PRO A 178 20.00 -5.69 -14.99
CA PRO A 178 20.12 -4.36 -14.39
C PRO A 178 20.14 -3.27 -15.47
N GLY A 179 19.37 -2.21 -15.26
CA GLY A 179 19.29 -1.09 -16.20
C GLY A 179 18.52 -1.41 -17.50
N SER A 180 17.86 -2.57 -17.59
CA SER A 180 16.95 -2.80 -18.72
C SER A 180 15.67 -1.97 -18.57
N LEU A 181 15.28 -1.42 -19.71
CA LEU A 181 14.06 -0.63 -19.90
C LEU A 181 12.97 -1.55 -20.43
N ARG A 182 11.79 -1.50 -19.81
CA ARG A 182 10.58 -2.10 -20.34
C ARG A 182 9.47 -1.07 -20.46
N LEU A 183 8.95 -0.91 -21.67
CA LEU A 183 7.67 -0.26 -21.89
C LEU A 183 6.57 -1.11 -21.26
N LEU A 184 5.85 -0.55 -20.28
CA LEU A 184 4.72 -1.20 -19.64
C LEU A 184 3.42 -0.91 -20.39
N ALA A 185 3.19 0.36 -20.73
CA ALA A 185 1.97 0.79 -21.40
C ALA A 185 2.16 2.14 -22.11
N GLU A 186 1.36 2.33 -23.17
CA GLU A 186 1.09 3.63 -23.79
C GLU A 186 -0.37 4.00 -23.49
N VAL A 187 -0.56 4.93 -22.56
CA VAL A 187 -1.90 5.32 -22.07
C VAL A 187 -2.42 6.61 -22.73
N GLY A 188 -1.64 7.22 -23.63
CA GLY A 188 -1.91 8.53 -24.20
C GLY A 188 -1.69 9.66 -23.17
N SER A 189 -1.81 10.92 -23.60
CA SER A 189 -1.38 12.05 -22.77
C SER A 189 -1.96 12.02 -21.36
N CYS A 190 -1.11 12.24 -20.35
CA CYS A 190 -1.45 12.17 -18.94
C CYS A 190 -0.95 13.40 -18.18
N SER A 191 -1.71 13.79 -17.16
CA SER A 191 -1.38 14.89 -16.25
C SER A 191 -0.60 14.41 -15.01
N HIS A 192 -0.82 13.15 -14.61
CA HIS A 192 -0.18 12.52 -13.45
C HIS A 192 -0.18 10.99 -13.55
N VAL A 193 0.88 10.35 -13.05
CA VAL A 193 0.93 8.90 -12.84
C VAL A 193 1.39 8.62 -11.41
N ALA A 194 0.64 7.81 -10.67
CA ALA A 194 0.95 7.46 -9.29
C ALA A 194 1.00 5.94 -9.10
N LEU A 195 2.04 5.46 -8.43
CA LEU A 195 2.10 4.09 -7.92
C LEU A 195 1.33 4.03 -6.59
N GLY A 196 0.51 3.01 -6.49
CA GLY A 196 -0.31 2.68 -5.35
C GLY A 196 0.12 1.36 -4.73
N PRO A 197 -0.68 0.85 -3.79
CA PRO A 197 -0.36 -0.37 -3.10
C PRO A 197 -0.16 -1.50 -4.09
N SER A 198 0.89 -2.26 -3.82
CA SER A 198 1.04 -3.60 -4.34
C SER A 198 1.22 -3.55 -5.87
N ASN A 199 2.06 -2.57 -6.24
CA ASN A 199 2.52 -2.19 -7.56
C ASN A 199 1.43 -1.77 -8.56
N LEU A 200 0.23 -1.37 -8.12
CA LEU A 200 -0.77 -0.81 -9.04
C LEU A 200 -0.41 0.61 -9.46
N LEU A 201 -0.53 0.93 -10.74
CA LEU A 201 -0.33 2.27 -11.28
C LEU A 201 -1.65 2.87 -11.69
N ALA A 202 -1.86 4.14 -11.35
CA ALA A 202 -2.96 4.96 -11.84
C ALA A 202 -2.42 6.06 -12.75
N ALA A 203 -2.94 6.15 -13.96
CA ALA A 203 -2.65 7.22 -14.89
C ALA A 203 -3.89 8.11 -15.10
N ALA A 204 -3.74 9.40 -14.82
CA ALA A 204 -4.74 10.42 -15.07
C ALA A 204 -4.63 10.91 -16.53
N CYS A 205 -5.43 10.34 -17.42
CA CYS A 205 -5.32 10.60 -18.86
C CYS A 205 -6.18 11.80 -19.27
N ALA A 206 -5.65 12.64 -20.17
CA ALA A 206 -6.28 13.87 -20.65
C ALA A 206 -7.64 13.66 -21.35
N ASN A 207 -7.95 12.42 -21.77
CA ASN A 207 -9.22 12.04 -22.37
C ASN A 207 -10.34 11.79 -21.33
N GLY A 208 -10.13 12.15 -20.06
CA GLY A 208 -11.08 11.97 -18.97
C GLY A 208 -11.03 10.61 -18.28
N VAL A 209 -10.14 9.70 -18.71
CA VAL A 209 -10.06 8.34 -18.18
C VAL A 209 -8.94 8.24 -17.16
N VAL A 210 -9.22 7.61 -16.02
CA VAL A 210 -8.17 7.13 -15.10
C VAL A 210 -7.92 5.66 -15.40
N ARG A 211 -6.73 5.34 -15.92
CA ARG A 211 -6.36 3.97 -16.28
C ARG A 211 -5.53 3.32 -15.18
N ILE A 212 -5.92 2.11 -14.81
CA ILE A 212 -5.22 1.31 -13.80
C ILE A 212 -4.56 0.11 -14.46
N PHE A 213 -3.30 -0.14 -14.12
CA PHE A 213 -2.52 -1.26 -14.64
C PHE A 213 -1.51 -1.74 -13.59
N ASP A 214 -1.02 -2.95 -13.75
CA ASP A 214 0.05 -3.50 -12.91
C ASP A 214 1.39 -2.88 -13.33
N GLY A 215 2.10 -2.32 -12.36
CA GLY A 215 3.39 -1.68 -12.57
C GLY A 215 4.56 -2.62 -12.75
N THR A 216 4.35 -3.93 -12.60
CA THR A 216 5.40 -4.93 -12.79
C THR A 216 5.41 -5.45 -14.22
N ASP A 217 4.23 -5.63 -14.83
CA ASP A 217 4.09 -6.23 -16.16
C ASP A 217 3.30 -5.41 -17.18
N GLY A 218 2.67 -4.31 -16.76
CA GLY A 218 1.89 -3.42 -17.61
C GLY A 218 0.49 -3.93 -17.92
N ARG A 219 0.04 -5.05 -17.33
CA ARG A 219 -1.30 -5.57 -17.62
C ARG A 219 -2.37 -4.57 -17.19
N PRO A 220 -3.35 -4.25 -18.03
CA PRO A 220 -4.47 -3.39 -17.63
C PRO A 220 -5.31 -4.09 -16.57
N VAL A 221 -5.67 -3.36 -15.52
CA VAL A 221 -6.45 -3.87 -14.37
C VAL A 221 -7.86 -3.28 -14.39
N SER A 222 -7.99 -1.96 -14.58
CA SER A 222 -9.29 -1.28 -14.53
C SER A 222 -9.26 0.04 -15.31
N GLN A 223 -10.44 0.54 -15.70
CA GLN A 223 -10.60 1.89 -16.24
C GLN A 223 -11.76 2.61 -15.56
N CYS A 224 -11.43 3.75 -14.96
CA CYS A 224 -12.36 4.59 -14.23
C CYS A 224 -12.69 5.82 -15.07
N MET A 225 -13.97 6.04 -15.40
CA MET A 225 -14.36 7.07 -16.36
C MET A 225 -15.64 7.79 -15.92
N PRO A 226 -15.60 9.11 -15.66
CA PRO A 226 -16.78 9.86 -15.28
C PRO A 226 -17.69 10.11 -16.49
N VAL A 227 -18.98 10.27 -16.23
CA VAL A 227 -20.00 10.47 -17.28
C VAL A 227 -19.69 11.69 -18.15
N GLN A 228 -19.18 12.78 -17.55
CA GLN A 228 -18.87 14.04 -18.26
C GLN A 228 -17.49 14.07 -18.93
N ARG A 229 -16.65 13.02 -18.74
CA ARG A 229 -15.28 12.91 -19.29
C ARG A 229 -14.37 14.13 -19.01
N GLU A 230 -14.56 14.76 -17.86
CA GLU A 230 -13.70 15.87 -17.44
C GLU A 230 -12.26 15.39 -17.18
N GLU A 231 -11.27 16.19 -17.59
CA GLU A 231 -9.85 15.85 -17.50
C GLU A 231 -9.39 15.67 -16.03
N PRO A 232 -8.91 14.48 -15.62
CA PRO A 232 -8.25 14.30 -14.35
C PRO A 232 -6.87 14.96 -14.38
N LEU A 233 -6.57 15.79 -13.38
CA LEU A 233 -5.28 16.47 -13.20
C LEU A 233 -4.34 15.73 -12.24
N ARG A 234 -4.92 15.01 -11.28
CA ARG A 234 -4.20 14.32 -10.21
C ARG A 234 -4.92 13.05 -9.79
N VAL A 235 -4.14 12.06 -9.36
CA VAL A 235 -4.63 10.82 -8.76
C VAL A 235 -3.93 10.59 -7.43
N ALA A 236 -4.64 10.02 -6.47
CA ALA A 236 -4.07 9.59 -5.20
C ALA A 236 -4.63 8.23 -4.81
N TRP A 237 -3.75 7.36 -4.35
CA TRP A 237 -4.11 6.02 -3.93
C TRP A 237 -4.55 5.98 -2.49
N SER A 238 -5.63 5.26 -2.22
CA SER A 238 -5.87 4.74 -0.87
C SER A 238 -4.75 3.75 -0.51
N PRO A 239 -4.37 3.62 0.78
CA PRO A 239 -3.39 2.63 1.21
C PRO A 239 -3.83 1.18 0.94
N TRP A 240 -5.12 0.96 0.64
CA TRP A 240 -5.66 -0.34 0.26
C TRP A 240 -5.86 -0.40 -1.26
N ARG A 241 -5.57 -1.54 -1.90
CA ARG A 241 -5.70 -1.82 -3.36
C ARG A 241 -7.06 -1.48 -3.99
N ARG A 242 -8.06 -1.12 -3.19
CA ARG A 242 -9.46 -1.00 -3.60
C ARG A 242 -9.85 0.38 -4.12
N HIS A 243 -9.25 1.47 -3.63
CA HIS A 243 -9.71 2.82 -3.95
C HIS A 243 -8.61 3.72 -4.51
N VAL A 244 -8.99 4.50 -5.52
CA VAL A 244 -8.18 5.60 -6.06
C VAL A 244 -9.07 6.85 -6.14
N ALA A 245 -8.51 8.00 -5.78
CA ALA A 245 -9.17 9.28 -5.98
C ALA A 245 -8.58 9.95 -7.23
N SER A 246 -9.43 10.63 -8.00
CA SER A 246 -9.02 11.53 -9.07
C SER A 246 -9.58 12.92 -8.84
N ARG A 247 -8.74 13.93 -9.01
CA ARG A 247 -9.16 15.33 -9.03
C ARG A 247 -9.18 15.83 -10.46
N HIS A 248 -10.30 16.43 -10.86
CA HIS A 248 -10.58 16.87 -12.20
C HIS A 248 -10.43 18.39 -12.34
N LEU A 249 -10.28 18.86 -13.56
CA LEU A 249 -10.06 20.27 -13.89
C LEU A 249 -11.22 21.17 -13.39
N ASP A 250 -12.46 20.71 -13.43
CA ASP A 250 -13.63 21.41 -12.90
C ASP A 250 -13.67 21.53 -11.36
N GLY A 251 -12.69 20.95 -10.65
CA GLY A 251 -12.64 20.89 -9.19
C GLY A 251 -13.46 19.74 -8.59
N THR A 252 -14.01 18.85 -9.41
CA THR A 252 -14.65 17.62 -8.96
C THR A 252 -13.58 16.62 -8.52
N VAL A 253 -13.80 15.97 -7.38
CA VAL A 253 -12.99 14.85 -6.91
C VAL A 253 -13.85 13.60 -6.89
N ILE A 254 -13.38 12.54 -7.54
CA ILE A 254 -14.08 11.27 -7.62
C ILE A 254 -13.25 10.22 -6.91
N VAL A 255 -13.85 9.49 -5.97
CA VAL A 255 -13.25 8.30 -5.38
C VAL A 255 -13.86 7.09 -6.05
N TRP A 256 -13.02 6.28 -6.68
CA TRP A 256 -13.37 5.09 -7.42
C TRP A 256 -13.17 3.85 -6.55
N ASP A 257 -14.05 2.87 -6.73
CA ASP A 257 -13.84 1.51 -6.23
C ASP A 257 -13.43 0.64 -7.42
N LEU A 258 -12.22 0.08 -7.36
CA LEU A 258 -11.62 -0.68 -8.46
C LEU A 258 -12.21 -2.08 -8.63
N GLN A 259 -12.95 -2.59 -7.64
CA GLN A 259 -13.62 -3.87 -7.75
C GLN A 259 -14.92 -3.74 -8.55
N THR A 260 -15.62 -2.62 -8.36
CA THR A 260 -16.93 -2.36 -8.97
C THR A 260 -16.85 -1.42 -10.17
N GLU A 261 -15.71 -0.74 -10.36
CA GLU A 261 -15.44 0.28 -11.39
C GLU A 261 -16.41 1.46 -11.37
N VAL A 262 -17.11 1.68 -10.26
CA VAL A 262 -18.05 2.80 -10.09
C VAL A 262 -17.50 3.84 -9.12
N PRO A 263 -17.90 5.12 -9.30
CA PRO A 263 -17.59 6.15 -8.32
C PRO A 263 -18.34 5.87 -7.02
N VAL A 264 -17.60 5.63 -5.92
CA VAL A 264 -18.18 5.51 -4.58
C VAL A 264 -18.40 6.86 -3.93
N ARG A 265 -17.66 7.89 -4.34
CA ARG A 265 -17.87 9.28 -3.89
C ARG A 265 -17.59 10.27 -5.01
N VAL A 266 -18.39 11.34 -5.05
CA VAL A 266 -18.19 12.51 -5.90
C VAL A 266 -18.28 13.75 -5.00
N ILE A 267 -17.21 14.54 -4.97
CA ILE A 267 -17.05 15.70 -4.11
C ILE A 267 -16.84 16.92 -5.01
N GLY A 268 -17.74 17.91 -4.93
CA GLY A 268 -17.52 19.21 -5.56
C GLY A 268 -16.67 20.09 -4.66
N ALA A 269 -15.35 20.05 -4.81
CA ALA A 269 -14.43 20.79 -3.94
C ALA A 269 -14.22 22.25 -4.41
N GLY A 270 -14.38 22.51 -5.71
CA GLY A 270 -14.12 23.80 -6.33
C GLY A 270 -12.63 24.13 -6.41
N GLY A 271 -12.24 24.97 -7.37
CA GLY A 271 -10.86 25.39 -7.57
C GLY A 271 -9.98 24.36 -8.29
N HIS A 272 -8.86 24.84 -8.83
CA HIS A 272 -7.97 24.10 -9.73
C HIS A 272 -6.62 23.75 -9.08
N ASP A 273 -6.56 23.75 -7.73
CA ASP A 273 -5.33 23.46 -7.00
C ASP A 273 -4.88 22.00 -7.16
N ASP A 274 -3.60 21.78 -6.95
CA ASP A 274 -2.93 20.53 -7.29
C ASP A 274 -3.02 19.43 -6.21
N GLY A 275 -3.46 19.79 -5.01
CA GLY A 275 -3.37 18.91 -3.85
C GLY A 275 -4.48 17.88 -3.77
N LEU A 276 -4.08 16.61 -3.70
CA LEU A 276 -4.93 15.44 -3.43
C LEU A 276 -4.09 14.37 -2.72
N ALA A 277 -4.48 13.96 -1.51
CA ALA A 277 -3.78 12.89 -0.78
C ALA A 277 -4.71 12.09 0.14
N PHE A 278 -4.51 10.77 0.19
CA PHE A 278 -5.09 9.92 1.23
C PHE A 278 -4.17 9.85 2.46
N SER A 279 -4.77 9.66 3.63
CA SER A 279 -4.04 9.30 4.84
C SER A 279 -3.55 7.85 4.78
N ALA A 280 -2.47 7.53 5.48
CA ALA A 280 -1.87 6.19 5.51
C ALA A 280 -2.79 5.14 6.14
N ASN A 281 -3.67 5.55 7.05
CA ASN A 281 -4.75 4.74 7.60
C ASN A 281 -6.00 4.68 6.72
N GLY A 282 -6.01 5.40 5.58
CA GLY A 282 -7.06 5.45 4.57
C GLY A 282 -8.40 6.04 5.03
N ARG A 283 -8.46 6.62 6.24
CA ARG A 283 -9.67 7.22 6.81
C ARG A 283 -9.97 8.61 6.28
N TRP A 284 -8.96 9.31 5.76
CA TRP A 284 -9.05 10.72 5.40
C TRP A 284 -8.57 10.96 3.98
N LEU A 285 -9.22 11.93 3.32
CA LEU A 285 -8.82 12.47 2.03
C LEU A 285 -8.62 13.98 2.19
N ALA A 286 -7.43 14.50 1.88
CA ALA A 286 -7.10 15.91 1.94
C ALA A 286 -7.06 16.52 0.54
N LEU A 287 -7.66 17.70 0.41
CA LEU A 287 -7.71 18.51 -0.81
C LEU A 287 -7.24 19.92 -0.51
N THR A 288 -6.38 20.49 -1.36
CA THR A 288 -6.12 21.93 -1.33
C THR A 288 -7.23 22.68 -2.06
N VAL A 289 -7.75 23.75 -1.47
CA VAL A 289 -8.82 24.58 -2.07
C VAL A 289 -8.54 26.03 -1.70
N GLY A 290 -8.04 26.83 -2.65
CA GLY A 290 -7.58 28.19 -2.38
C GLY A 290 -6.44 28.19 -1.35
N ASP A 291 -6.56 28.97 -0.28
CA ASP A 291 -5.59 29.02 0.83
C ASP A 291 -5.94 28.04 1.98
N HIS A 292 -6.79 27.04 1.72
CA HIS A 292 -7.29 26.07 2.70
C HIS A 292 -6.96 24.62 2.32
N VAL A 293 -6.94 23.76 3.33
CA VAL A 293 -6.99 22.30 3.16
C VAL A 293 -8.32 21.78 3.71
N HIS A 294 -9.13 21.22 2.84
CA HIS A 294 -10.33 20.50 3.23
C HIS A 294 -10.01 19.02 3.45
N VAL A 295 -10.43 18.48 4.60
CA VAL A 295 -10.29 17.04 4.90
C VAL A 295 -11.66 16.39 4.93
N TYR A 296 -11.78 15.29 4.21
CA TYR A 296 -12.99 14.48 4.08
C TYR A 296 -12.80 13.12 4.73
N ASP A 297 -13.87 12.58 5.31
CA ASP A 297 -13.88 11.22 5.84
C ASP A 297 -14.21 10.16 4.78
N VAL A 298 -14.16 8.89 5.18
CA VAL A 298 -14.57 7.75 4.33
C VAL A 298 -16.04 7.74 3.93
N ARG A 299 -16.88 8.63 4.47
CA ARG A 299 -18.28 8.80 4.05
C ARG A 299 -18.46 9.97 3.09
N GLY A 300 -17.39 10.72 2.80
CA GLY A 300 -17.41 11.89 1.93
C GLY A 300 -17.86 13.17 2.63
N ALA A 301 -18.03 13.17 3.95
CA ALA A 301 -18.30 14.37 4.70
C ALA A 301 -17.03 15.19 4.89
N ARG A 302 -17.09 16.49 4.62
CA ARG A 302 -16.02 17.43 5.00
C ARG A 302 -15.98 17.52 6.52
N VAL A 303 -14.95 16.96 7.13
CA VAL A 303 -14.77 16.92 8.58
C VAL A 303 -13.86 18.02 9.09
N ARG A 304 -12.96 18.57 8.25
CA ARG A 304 -12.08 19.69 8.62
C ARG A 304 -11.92 20.68 7.48
N ASP A 305 -11.64 21.90 7.88
CA ASP A 305 -11.25 23.03 7.05
C ASP A 305 -10.05 23.70 7.75
N LEU A 306 -8.86 23.54 7.17
CA LEU A 306 -7.59 23.93 7.77
C LEU A 306 -7.01 25.12 7.00
N PRO A 307 -6.94 26.32 7.59
CA PRO A 307 -6.30 27.46 6.93
C PRO A 307 -4.79 27.22 6.82
N VAL A 308 -4.23 27.32 5.61
CA VAL A 308 -2.80 27.07 5.38
C VAL A 308 -1.94 28.24 5.86
N ARG A 309 -2.48 29.46 5.78
CA ARG A 309 -1.85 30.67 6.28
C ARG A 309 -2.46 31.10 7.61
N PRO A 310 -1.63 31.53 8.58
CA PRO A 310 -2.14 32.18 9.77
C PRO A 310 -2.98 33.41 9.39
N PRO A 311 -4.08 33.71 10.10
CA PRO A 311 -4.88 34.92 9.86
C PRO A 311 -4.05 36.22 9.93
N GLU A 312 -2.97 36.22 10.70
CA GLU A 312 -2.05 37.34 10.88
C GLU A 312 -1.19 37.64 9.63
N GLU A 313 -0.95 36.64 8.79
CA GLU A 313 -0.23 36.78 7.51
C GLU A 313 -1.19 37.10 6.34
N ALA A 314 -2.51 37.05 6.56
CA ALA A 314 -3.55 37.39 5.60
C ALA A 314 -3.72 38.91 5.46
N GLY A 315 -2.64 39.63 5.14
CA GLY A 315 -2.71 41.05 4.78
C GLY A 315 -3.42 41.28 3.43
N PRO A 316 -3.86 42.51 3.13
CA PRO A 316 -4.37 42.84 1.80
C PRO A 316 -3.23 42.63 0.80
N GLY A 317 -3.46 41.72 -0.15
CA GLY A 317 -2.44 41.03 -0.93
C GLY A 317 -1.32 41.93 -1.45
N ARG A 318 -0.07 41.50 -1.24
CA ARG A 318 1.03 41.91 -2.10
C ARG A 318 0.73 41.43 -3.53
N PRO A 319 0.86 42.28 -4.55
CA PRO A 319 0.79 41.84 -5.95
C PRO A 319 1.97 40.89 -6.21
N GLY A 320 1.66 39.61 -6.36
CA GLY A 320 2.59 38.48 -6.42
C GLY A 320 1.89 37.18 -6.02
N GLN A 321 0.72 36.95 -6.64
CA GLN A 321 -0.22 35.82 -6.56
C GLN A 321 -0.31 34.97 -5.26
N PRO A 322 -1.31 35.24 -4.39
CA PRO A 322 -1.89 34.22 -3.50
C PRO A 322 -2.79 33.24 -4.28
N GLY A 323 -2.85 31.97 -3.85
CA GLY A 323 -3.84 30.98 -4.33
C GLY A 323 -3.36 29.85 -5.25
N ASN A 324 -2.10 29.43 -5.19
CA ASN A 324 -1.70 28.17 -5.84
C ASN A 324 -0.97 27.30 -4.82
N LEU A 325 -1.73 26.43 -4.15
CA LEU A 325 -1.15 25.40 -3.29
C LEU A 325 -0.66 24.25 -4.16
N GLY A 326 0.59 23.87 -3.94
CA GLY A 326 1.25 22.77 -4.62
C GLY A 326 0.93 21.40 -3.99
N PRO A 327 1.88 20.45 -4.03
CA PRO A 327 1.70 19.12 -3.47
C PRO A 327 1.31 19.12 -1.99
N ILE A 328 0.49 18.14 -1.62
CA ILE A 328 0.01 17.89 -0.26
C ILE A 328 0.29 16.45 0.13
N ALA A 329 0.56 16.21 1.41
CA ALA A 329 0.72 14.87 1.97
C ALA A 329 0.25 14.83 3.43
N PHE A 330 -0.21 13.67 3.89
CA PHE A 330 -0.32 13.41 5.33
C PHE A 330 1.07 13.09 5.89
N ALA A 331 1.42 13.70 7.01
CA ALA A 331 2.63 13.33 7.74
C ALA A 331 2.46 11.96 8.41
N PRO A 332 3.56 11.25 8.74
CA PRO A 332 3.54 9.99 9.46
C PRO A 332 2.61 10.01 10.69
N GLY A 333 1.81 8.95 10.81
CA GLY A 333 0.80 8.81 11.87
C GLY A 333 -0.51 9.59 11.65
N ASP A 334 -0.72 10.22 10.49
CA ASP A 334 -2.00 10.83 10.06
C ASP A 334 -2.56 11.94 10.98
N ARG A 335 -1.70 12.56 11.80
CA ARG A 335 -2.08 13.66 12.72
C ARG A 335 -1.80 15.05 12.17
N HIS A 336 -1.06 15.14 11.06
CA HIS A 336 -0.69 16.40 10.45
C HIS A 336 -0.78 16.30 8.93
N VAL A 337 -0.88 17.46 8.29
CA VAL A 337 -0.88 17.60 6.84
C VAL A 337 0.25 18.55 6.47
N VAL A 338 1.02 18.19 5.44
CA VAL A 338 2.12 18.99 4.89
C VAL A 338 1.69 19.54 3.54
N VAL A 339 1.85 20.84 3.36
CA VAL A 339 1.46 21.56 2.14
C VAL A 339 2.61 22.39 1.62
N ALA A 340 2.99 22.16 0.36
CA ALA A 340 3.90 23.04 -0.36
C ALA A 340 3.15 24.28 -0.84
N CYS A 341 3.59 25.47 -0.44
CA CYS A 341 2.94 26.72 -0.78
C CYS A 341 3.71 27.45 -1.90
N GLY A 342 3.00 28.17 -2.77
CA GLY A 342 3.60 28.97 -3.83
C GLY A 342 4.53 30.09 -3.36
N ASP A 343 4.52 30.44 -2.06
CA ASP A 343 5.43 31.40 -1.43
C ASP A 343 6.80 30.80 -1.06
N GLY A 344 7.06 29.55 -1.44
CA GLY A 344 8.32 28.85 -1.13
C GLY A 344 8.39 28.28 0.28
N LEU A 345 7.29 28.33 1.04
CA LEU A 345 7.21 27.70 2.35
C LEU A 345 6.50 26.36 2.24
N VAL A 346 7.07 25.32 2.85
CA VAL A 346 6.34 24.08 3.13
C VAL A 346 5.84 24.18 4.56
N ARG A 347 4.54 24.00 4.78
CA ARG A 347 3.90 24.16 6.08
C ARG A 347 3.30 22.84 6.55
N GLN A 348 3.50 22.52 7.83
CA GLN A 348 2.85 21.40 8.52
C GLN A 348 1.75 21.94 9.44
N LEU A 349 0.54 21.43 9.25
CA LEU A 349 -0.64 21.79 10.02
C LEU A 349 -1.11 20.60 10.83
N ASP A 350 -1.54 20.81 12.08
CA ASP A 350 -2.25 19.78 12.83
C ASP A 350 -3.72 19.65 12.41
N VAL A 351 -4.43 18.68 12.99
CA VAL A 351 -5.85 18.42 12.70
C VAL A 351 -6.80 19.56 13.12
N GLN A 352 -6.31 20.57 13.84
CA GLN A 352 -7.02 21.80 14.21
C GLN A 352 -6.64 22.99 13.31
N GLY A 353 -5.72 22.80 12.35
CA GLY A 353 -5.27 23.85 11.43
C GLY A 353 -4.22 24.77 12.05
N ARG A 354 -3.60 24.38 13.17
CA ARG A 354 -2.50 25.14 13.75
C ARG A 354 -1.22 24.80 13.01
N LEU A 355 -0.44 25.84 12.70
CA LEU A 355 0.88 25.70 12.12
C LEU A 355 1.83 25.09 13.16
N VAL A 356 2.33 23.89 12.86
CA VAL A 356 3.26 23.13 13.69
C VAL A 356 4.70 23.35 13.24
N MET A 357 4.93 23.32 11.93
CA MET A 357 6.27 23.47 11.37
C MET A 357 6.26 24.19 10.02
N THR A 358 7.36 24.86 9.70
CA THR A 358 7.60 25.52 8.41
C THR A 358 9.02 25.24 7.92
N TRP A 359 9.15 24.74 6.69
CA TRP A 359 10.44 24.55 6.01
C TRP A 359 10.60 25.58 4.88
N PRO A 360 11.55 26.52 5.00
CA PRO A 360 11.72 27.60 4.03
C PRO A 360 12.52 27.16 2.78
N HIS A 361 12.05 27.58 1.61
CA HIS A 361 12.70 27.39 0.32
C HIS A 361 12.81 28.71 -0.43
N PRO A 362 13.84 28.88 -1.28
CA PRO A 362 14.05 30.13 -2.03
C PRO A 362 13.10 30.29 -3.23
N GLN A 363 12.43 29.21 -3.63
CA GLN A 363 11.52 29.12 -4.77
C GLN A 363 10.41 28.10 -4.43
N PRO A 364 9.31 28.05 -5.21
CA PRO A 364 8.25 27.07 -5.02
C PRO A 364 8.75 25.63 -4.97
N VAL A 365 8.16 24.84 -4.07
CA VAL A 365 8.38 23.40 -3.96
C VAL A 365 7.40 22.69 -4.90
N LEU A 366 7.95 21.86 -5.79
CA LEU A 366 7.23 21.20 -6.88
C LEU A 366 6.87 19.75 -6.56
N SER A 367 7.60 19.12 -5.63
CA SER A 367 7.39 17.72 -5.24
C SER A 367 7.73 17.49 -3.78
N LEU A 368 7.02 16.55 -3.17
CA LEU A 368 7.23 16.07 -1.80
C LEU A 368 7.34 14.54 -1.85
N ALA A 369 8.28 14.00 -1.08
CA ALA A 369 8.32 12.58 -0.75
C ALA A 369 8.73 12.46 0.72
N PHE A 370 8.28 11.42 1.42
CA PHE A 370 8.55 11.30 2.84
C PHE A 370 8.66 9.84 3.28
N THR A 371 9.24 9.68 4.46
CA THR A 371 9.29 8.44 5.25
C THR A 371 8.88 8.78 6.68
N ASP A 372 8.90 7.80 7.58
CA ASP A 372 8.61 8.04 8.99
C ASP A 372 9.56 9.06 9.64
N ASP A 373 10.80 9.16 9.14
CA ASP A 373 11.85 10.01 9.71
C ASP A 373 12.23 11.23 8.85
N LEU A 374 11.98 11.18 7.54
CA LEU A 374 12.51 12.14 6.58
C LEU A 374 11.43 12.79 5.73
N LEU A 375 11.58 14.09 5.49
CA LEU A 375 10.85 14.83 4.46
C LEU A 375 11.83 15.26 3.35
N ALA A 376 11.58 14.81 2.12
CA ALA A 376 12.26 15.26 0.92
C ALA A 376 11.42 16.31 0.19
N THR A 377 12.05 17.42 -0.18
CA THR A 377 11.42 18.50 -0.95
C THR A 377 12.19 18.78 -2.23
N GLY A 378 11.48 18.78 -3.36
CA GLY A 378 12.02 19.09 -4.69
C GLY A 378 11.63 20.50 -5.06
N CYS A 379 12.61 21.37 -5.24
CA CYS A 379 12.39 22.80 -5.41
C CYS A 379 12.67 23.24 -6.85
N LEU A 380 11.96 24.29 -7.29
CA LEU A 380 12.16 24.92 -8.60
C LEU A 380 13.59 25.48 -8.77
N ASP A 381 14.33 25.72 -7.68
CA ASP A 381 15.75 26.09 -7.71
C ASP A 381 16.70 24.95 -8.15
N GLY A 382 16.14 23.79 -8.50
CA GLY A 382 16.86 22.61 -8.94
C GLY A 382 17.59 21.84 -7.84
N ARG A 383 17.27 22.15 -6.57
CA ARG A 383 17.84 21.46 -5.42
C ARG A 383 16.80 20.63 -4.71
N VAL A 384 17.24 19.45 -4.26
CA VAL A 384 16.49 18.58 -3.38
C VAL A 384 17.01 18.74 -1.96
N ARG A 385 16.11 18.92 -0.99
CA ARG A 385 16.46 19.06 0.42
C ARG A 385 15.83 17.92 1.21
N LEU A 386 16.60 17.35 2.13
CA LEU A 386 16.12 16.41 3.12
C LEU A 386 16.07 17.08 4.48
N TRP A 387 14.95 16.92 5.15
CA TRP A 387 14.66 17.50 6.44
C TRP A 387 14.28 16.41 7.43
N SER A 388 14.58 16.64 8.70
CA SER A 388 13.88 15.96 9.79
C SER A 388 12.51 16.59 9.99
N TRP A 389 11.59 15.85 10.62
CA TRP A 389 10.27 16.35 10.97
C TRP A 389 10.31 17.51 11.99
N GLU A 390 11.41 17.66 12.72
CA GLU A 390 11.69 18.77 13.65
C GLU A 390 12.24 20.02 12.95
N GLY A 391 12.29 20.05 11.61
CA GLY A 391 12.73 21.22 10.85
C GLY A 391 14.22 21.28 10.55
N GLN A 392 15.01 20.29 10.96
CA GLN A 392 16.45 20.31 10.71
C GLN A 392 16.76 19.97 9.25
N LEU A 393 17.54 20.82 8.57
CA LEU A 393 18.06 20.50 7.24
C LEU A 393 19.18 19.47 7.37
N LEU A 394 18.89 18.22 7.06
CA LEU A 394 19.86 17.12 7.13
C LEU A 394 20.78 17.12 5.92
N ARG A 395 20.22 17.36 4.72
CA ARG A 395 21.00 17.39 3.49
C ARG A 395 20.40 18.31 2.44
N ARG A 396 21.28 18.87 1.62
CA ARG A 396 20.94 19.56 0.37
C ARG A 396 21.75 18.96 -0.77
N THR A 397 21.09 18.63 -1.87
CA THR A 397 21.74 18.11 -3.08
C THR A 397 21.34 18.92 -4.30
N ASP A 398 22.29 19.09 -5.21
CA ASP A 398 22.04 19.77 -6.47
C ASP A 398 21.67 18.74 -7.54
N HIS A 399 20.57 19.00 -8.24
CA HIS A 399 20.14 18.24 -9.41
C HIS A 399 20.33 19.05 -10.70
N GLY A 400 20.60 20.37 -10.60
CA GLY A 400 20.87 21.27 -11.71
C GLY A 400 19.63 21.76 -12.47
N ARG A 401 18.48 21.12 -12.27
CA ARG A 401 17.19 21.43 -12.91
C ARG A 401 16.03 21.19 -11.94
N PRO A 402 14.89 21.90 -12.11
CA PRO A 402 13.72 21.76 -11.24
C PRO A 402 13.35 20.31 -10.93
N ALA A 403 13.39 19.91 -9.67
CA ALA A 403 13.06 18.55 -9.24
C ALA A 403 11.53 18.39 -9.18
N THR A 404 10.95 17.83 -10.24
CA THR A 404 9.49 17.76 -10.44
C THR A 404 8.85 16.52 -9.84
N GLN A 405 9.61 15.44 -9.65
CA GLN A 405 9.14 14.21 -9.02
C GLN A 405 10.18 13.67 -8.03
N LEU A 406 9.72 13.14 -6.91
CA LEU A 406 10.53 12.51 -5.87
C LEU A 406 9.88 11.21 -5.40
N ALA A 407 10.69 10.19 -5.13
CA ALA A 407 10.22 8.97 -4.50
C ALA A 407 11.32 8.33 -3.65
N PHE A 408 10.97 7.85 -2.45
CA PHE A 408 11.86 7.02 -1.63
C PHE A 408 11.68 5.54 -1.99
N SER A 409 12.75 4.74 -1.85
CA SER A 409 12.63 3.29 -1.91
C SER A 409 12.03 2.72 -0.60
N ALA A 410 11.38 1.55 -0.67
CA ALA A 410 10.64 0.96 0.46
C ALA A 410 11.48 0.68 1.73
N GLY A 411 12.81 0.56 1.59
CA GLY A 411 13.75 0.44 2.73
C GLY A 411 14.55 1.71 3.02
N VAL A 412 14.19 2.85 2.41
CA VAL A 412 14.84 4.16 2.57
C VAL A 412 16.36 4.11 2.34
N ARG A 413 16.78 3.35 1.33
CA ARG A 413 18.20 3.27 0.92
C ARG A 413 18.52 4.19 -0.26
N ALA A 414 17.48 4.62 -0.97
CA ALA A 414 17.63 5.45 -2.15
C ALA A 414 16.50 6.47 -2.29
N LEU A 415 16.82 7.58 -2.94
CA LEU A 415 15.89 8.62 -3.38
C LEU A 415 16.00 8.77 -4.90
N ALA A 416 14.90 8.57 -5.60
CA ALA A 416 14.77 8.87 -7.01
C ALA A 416 14.32 10.33 -7.17
N VAL A 417 14.94 11.02 -8.12
CA VAL A 417 14.66 12.41 -8.47
C VAL A 417 14.49 12.48 -9.98
N ALA A 418 13.37 13.05 -10.45
CA ALA A 418 13.21 13.37 -11.86
C ALA A 418 13.06 14.89 -12.07
N ASP A 419 13.80 15.42 -13.04
CA ASP A 419 13.69 16.83 -13.43
C ASP A 419 12.62 17.08 -14.50
N ASP A 420 12.36 18.35 -14.79
CA ASP A 420 11.37 18.79 -15.79
C ASP A 420 11.71 18.37 -17.23
N GLU A 421 12.92 17.89 -17.47
CA GLU A 421 13.46 17.55 -18.80
C GLU A 421 13.68 16.04 -18.96
N GLY A 422 13.17 15.24 -18.02
CA GLY A 422 13.16 13.80 -18.11
C GLY A 422 14.43 13.11 -17.62
N VAL A 423 15.38 13.82 -17.02
CA VAL A 423 16.52 13.16 -16.37
C VAL A 423 16.06 12.56 -15.04
N VAL A 424 16.23 11.25 -14.89
CA VAL A 424 15.93 10.55 -13.65
C VAL A 424 17.24 10.09 -13.02
N ALA A 425 17.53 10.57 -11.81
CA ALA A 425 18.69 10.18 -11.04
C ALA A 425 18.27 9.47 -9.75
N ILE A 426 18.99 8.40 -9.42
CA ILE A 426 18.85 7.69 -8.16
C ILE A 426 20.04 8.06 -7.29
N ARG A 427 19.75 8.41 -6.04
CA ARG A 427 20.73 8.77 -5.03
C ARG A 427 20.69 7.73 -3.93
N ASP A 428 21.81 7.08 -3.71
CA ASP A 428 22.02 6.22 -2.54
C ASP A 428 22.10 7.11 -1.29
N LEU A 429 21.31 6.81 -0.25
CA LEU A 429 21.18 7.67 0.93
C LEU A 429 22.31 7.47 1.96
N ASP A 430 23.05 6.36 1.86
CA ASP A 430 24.20 6.08 2.73
C ASP A 430 25.45 6.81 2.21
N THR A 431 25.71 6.69 0.91
CA THR A 431 26.91 7.20 0.23
C THR A 431 26.70 8.55 -0.45
N TRP A 432 25.45 8.94 -0.68
CA TRP A 432 25.06 10.13 -1.43
C TRP A 432 25.52 10.14 -2.89
N LYS A 433 25.94 8.99 -3.42
CA LYS A 433 26.31 8.85 -4.82
C LYS A 433 25.06 8.93 -5.70
N ALA A 434 25.07 9.88 -6.63
CA ALA A 434 24.02 10.01 -7.64
C ALA A 434 24.41 9.23 -8.90
N THR A 435 23.47 8.43 -9.42
CA THR A 435 23.60 7.73 -10.69
C THR A 435 22.40 8.10 -11.57
N ILE A 436 22.65 8.46 -12.82
CA ILE A 436 21.55 8.68 -13.78
C ILE A 436 20.98 7.31 -14.12
N ALA A 437 19.71 7.10 -13.77
CA ALA A 437 18.99 5.86 -14.00
C ALA A 437 18.28 5.86 -15.36
N ALA A 438 17.74 7.00 -15.78
CA ALA A 438 17.00 7.12 -17.04
C ALA A 438 17.06 8.53 -17.64
N ARG A 439 16.78 8.61 -18.95
CA ARG A 439 16.48 9.84 -19.68
C ARG A 439 15.18 9.63 -20.46
N LEU A 440 14.10 10.21 -19.96
CA LEU A 440 12.77 10.06 -20.52
C LEU A 440 12.61 10.96 -21.76
N ALA A 441 11.80 10.51 -22.72
CA ALA A 441 11.57 11.24 -23.97
C ALA A 441 10.70 12.50 -23.80
N SER A 442 9.99 12.63 -22.68
CA SER A 442 9.10 13.75 -22.37
C SER A 442 9.09 14.01 -20.86
N ARG A 443 8.50 15.15 -20.46
CA ARG A 443 8.42 15.59 -19.07
C ARG A 443 7.80 14.50 -18.18
N PRO A 444 8.43 14.16 -17.04
CA PRO A 444 7.89 13.18 -16.11
C PRO A 444 6.66 13.74 -15.39
N VAL A 445 5.63 12.91 -15.30
CA VAL A 445 4.39 13.16 -14.56
C VAL A 445 4.15 12.12 -13.48
N GLY A 446 5.06 11.15 -13.34
CA GLY A 446 5.04 10.15 -12.27
C GLY A 446 6.38 9.46 -12.10
N LEU A 447 6.73 9.14 -10.86
CA LEU A 447 7.96 8.47 -10.47
C LEU A 447 7.70 7.68 -9.18
N ALA A 448 8.03 6.39 -9.16
CA ALA A 448 7.91 5.59 -7.94
C ALA A 448 8.82 4.36 -7.98
N PHE A 449 9.30 3.91 -6.81
CA PHE A 449 9.94 2.60 -6.68
C PHE A 449 8.88 1.51 -6.59
N LEU A 450 9.12 0.38 -7.24
CA LEU A 450 8.30 -0.81 -7.07
C LEU A 450 8.44 -1.35 -5.64
N GLU A 451 7.34 -1.84 -5.07
CA GLU A 451 7.32 -2.61 -3.83
C GLU A 451 8.23 -3.83 -3.98
N GLY A 452 9.15 -3.99 -3.02
CA GLY A 452 10.24 -4.98 -3.08
C GLY A 452 11.57 -4.44 -3.59
N GLY A 453 11.62 -3.17 -4.05
CA GLY A 453 12.88 -2.51 -4.43
C GLY A 453 13.55 -3.06 -5.70
N THR A 454 12.82 -3.85 -6.49
CA THR A 454 13.30 -4.51 -7.71
C THR A 454 13.51 -3.53 -8.87
N GLY A 455 12.81 -2.39 -8.85
CA GLY A 455 12.83 -1.45 -9.95
C GLY A 455 12.21 -0.09 -9.64
N LEU A 456 12.17 0.74 -10.67
CA LEU A 456 11.55 2.07 -10.68
C LEU A 456 10.54 2.12 -11.82
N VAL A 457 9.40 2.77 -11.61
CA VAL A 457 8.45 3.11 -12.66
C VAL A 457 8.46 4.61 -12.91
N THR A 458 8.41 4.98 -14.18
CA THR A 458 8.30 6.36 -14.65
C THR A 458 7.12 6.51 -15.58
N GLY A 459 6.38 7.62 -15.47
CA GLY A 459 5.33 8.01 -16.40
C GLY A 459 5.65 9.38 -17.00
N THR A 460 5.43 9.55 -18.31
CA THR A 460 5.63 10.83 -19.01
C THR A 460 4.32 11.48 -19.43
N ARG A 461 4.37 12.78 -19.73
CA ARG A 461 3.19 13.55 -20.19
C ARG A 461 2.55 13.03 -21.47
N GLU A 462 3.32 12.35 -22.32
CA GLU A 462 2.80 11.71 -23.55
C GLU A 462 2.12 10.36 -23.27
N GLY A 463 2.13 9.89 -22.01
CA GLY A 463 1.51 8.63 -21.62
C GLY A 463 2.40 7.42 -21.78
N VAL A 464 3.69 7.60 -21.97
CA VAL A 464 4.65 6.49 -21.96
C VAL A 464 4.94 6.12 -20.51
N VAL A 465 4.65 4.86 -20.15
CA VAL A 465 4.93 4.31 -18.83
C VAL A 465 5.94 3.18 -18.93
N GLU A 466 7.03 3.32 -18.19
CA GLU A 466 8.23 2.49 -18.29
C GLU A 466 8.65 1.97 -16.93
N SER A 467 9.11 0.72 -16.90
CA SER A 467 9.77 0.09 -15.75
C SER A 467 11.26 -0.03 -16.01
N TRP A 468 12.05 0.23 -14.98
CA TRP A 468 13.50 0.22 -14.99
C TRP A 468 14.01 -0.72 -13.89
N SER A 469 14.76 -1.76 -14.28
CA SER A 469 15.38 -2.66 -13.29
C SER A 469 16.55 -1.98 -12.58
N LEU A 470 16.55 -2.03 -11.25
CA LEU A 470 17.62 -1.46 -10.41
C LEU A 470 18.57 -2.51 -9.84
N THR A 471 18.18 -3.78 -9.91
CA THR A 471 18.97 -4.92 -9.43
C THR A 471 19.65 -5.61 -10.59
N GLY A 472 20.93 -5.94 -10.39
CA GLY A 472 21.74 -6.73 -11.30
C GLY A 472 21.90 -8.16 -10.89
#